data_AF-A0A2N1Z6R5-F1
#
_entry.id   AF-A0A2N1Z6R5-F1
#
_cell.length_a   1.000
_cell.length_b   1.000
_cell.length_c   1.000
_cell.angle_alpha   90.00
_cell.angle_beta   90.00
_cell.angle_gamma   90.00
#
_symmetry.space_group_name_H-M   'P 1'
#
loop_
_entity.id
_entity.type
_entity.pdbx_description
1 polymer ?
#
loop_
_entity_poly.entity_id
_entity_poly.type
_entity_poly.pdbx_seq_one_letter_code
_entity_poly.pdbx_strand_id
1 'polypeptide(L)'
;MRLPHALLKGIMLSLSTLLLSACLSSGGGGGGSATPGPEEPAPPSIQPLVYLGAAAIGVSDLDASVALYTDGMGMREISRITRDNRIEVTLESADKRGSYVTLMSFTDNIGRIYNQNPGKLVFYARDAVAFAQAFANAGGTVTVPPQPQPAFGNVVVGFGRDLDNNLIEMVGDSAATASYFGAMGIGVSNLEEARDFYVEVIGFEESQFLAIPGQYDEYILTSPVPGSSALVLMNWTNGSQRNYLDNPVKLELRVADPTALAEDIEAAGETVLRQPAPSDEADLLDQIVGYAEDADGTLLEIRQGVRAYLGAAGIGVEDLAEAEFFYTSGLGMQVVERRSRDDRNEVVLESADARGSLLVLMEFTDVPAPNTRQNYGKLVFYVNDPAAFAQGIVTGGGIVTVAPVVQPPFNLVIGFGRDPDNNLIEFVGIPGTADSYLSAFGIGVSNLEASKDFYVEQLGFKVDQYLSIPGLYNEYILTGQGGSALVLMRWLDGYGYNYRDKPVKLEMRSMSPEGFAEAVETGGGEITQAPAPSTEADREGDTVGYGADLDGTVLEILRAPWTL
;
A
#
# COMPACT_ATOMS: atom_id res chain seq x y z
N MET A 1 -30.25 -28.44 -1.30
CA MET A 1 -29.10 -29.29 -1.66
C MET A 1 -27.95 -28.35 -1.99
N ARG A 2 -27.04 -28.20 -1.01
CA ARG A 2 -25.72 -27.53 -0.97
C ARG A 2 -25.52 -26.15 -1.65
N LEU A 3 -25.34 -25.13 -0.80
CA LEU A 3 -24.53 -23.91 -1.00
C LEU A 3 -23.20 -24.04 -0.22
N PRO A 4 -22.07 -23.43 -0.65
CA PRO A 4 -20.92 -23.10 0.20
C PRO A 4 -20.99 -21.62 0.66
N HIS A 5 -21.02 -21.34 1.98
CA HIS A 5 -19.90 -21.18 2.93
C HIS A 5 -19.20 -19.81 2.85
N ALA A 6 -19.86 -18.82 3.47
CA ALA A 6 -19.23 -17.70 4.16
C ALA A 6 -19.68 -17.77 5.63
N LEU A 7 -18.71 -17.75 6.56
CA LEU A 7 -18.77 -17.30 7.97
C LEU A 7 -17.84 -18.16 8.83
N LEU A 8 -16.76 -17.55 9.31
CA LEU A 8 -16.23 -17.86 10.63
C LEU A 8 -15.67 -16.55 11.25
N LYS A 9 -16.58 -15.62 11.56
CA LYS A 9 -16.35 -14.60 12.61
C LYS A 9 -17.14 -15.07 13.82
N GLY A 10 -16.44 -15.56 14.83
CA GLY A 10 -17.01 -16.08 16.07
C GLY A 10 -17.46 -14.95 16.98
N ILE A 11 -18.78 -14.85 17.17
CA ILE A 11 -19.43 -14.06 18.21
C ILE A 11 -19.29 -14.80 19.54
N MET A 12 -18.79 -14.13 20.58
CA MET A 12 -19.09 -14.48 21.97
C MET A 12 -19.69 -13.26 22.67
N LEU A 13 -21.01 -13.29 22.82
CA LEU A 13 -21.74 -12.46 23.79
C LEU A 13 -22.90 -13.30 24.35
N SER A 14 -22.88 -13.60 25.65
CA SER A 14 -24.08 -13.98 26.39
C SER A 14 -24.13 -13.34 27.78
N LEU A 15 -24.96 -12.30 27.84
CA LEU A 15 -25.78 -11.75 28.92
C LEU A 15 -25.96 -12.59 30.22
N SER A 16 -25.94 -11.94 31.39
CA SER A 16 -27.15 -11.61 32.21
C SER A 16 -26.85 -11.11 33.65
N THR A 17 -27.11 -9.81 33.88
CA THR A 17 -27.92 -9.12 34.94
C THR A 17 -27.89 -9.42 36.46
N LEU A 18 -27.86 -8.30 37.23
CA LEU A 18 -28.62 -7.86 38.46
C LEU A 18 -27.72 -7.35 39.63
N LEU A 19 -27.64 -6.04 39.94
CA LEU A 19 -28.53 -5.12 40.72
C LEU A 19 -28.21 -5.04 42.25
N LEU A 20 -27.72 -3.89 42.76
CA LEU A 20 -28.29 -3.02 43.84
C LEU A 20 -27.26 -2.10 44.54
N SER A 21 -27.65 -0.84 44.77
CA SER A 21 -27.04 0.17 45.65
C SER A 21 -27.26 -0.09 47.16
N ALA A 22 -26.35 0.38 48.02
CA ALA A 22 -26.67 1.06 49.30
C ALA A 22 -25.43 1.67 50.00
N CYS A 23 -25.68 2.82 50.64
CA CYS A 23 -24.77 3.75 51.30
C CYS A 23 -24.26 3.30 52.69
N LEU A 24 -23.16 3.89 53.19
CA LEU A 24 -23.12 4.77 54.40
C LEU A 24 -21.70 5.15 54.86
N SER A 25 -21.66 6.29 55.56
CA SER A 25 -20.59 7.22 55.95
C SER A 25 -19.59 6.78 57.03
N SER A 26 -18.39 7.38 57.00
CA SER A 26 -17.73 8.17 58.08
C SER A 26 -16.32 8.58 57.58
N GLY A 27 -15.66 9.70 57.89
CA GLY A 27 -15.90 10.85 58.75
C GLY A 27 -14.52 11.48 59.06
N GLY A 28 -14.29 12.72 58.64
CA GLY A 28 -13.43 13.72 59.32
C GLY A 28 -11.89 13.65 59.22
N GLY A 29 -11.28 14.81 58.91
CA GLY A 29 -9.99 15.23 59.47
C GLY A 29 -8.90 15.58 58.45
N GLY A 30 -8.59 16.87 58.32
CA GLY A 30 -7.65 17.41 57.33
C GLY A 30 -6.16 17.32 57.68
N GLY A 31 -5.33 17.63 56.68
CA GLY A 31 -3.88 17.80 56.79
C GLY A 31 -3.28 17.86 55.38
N GLY A 32 -2.81 19.04 54.98
CA GLY A 32 -2.45 19.33 53.59
C GLY A 32 -1.24 18.56 53.04
N SER A 33 -1.39 18.16 51.78
CA SER A 33 -0.32 18.03 50.80
C SER A 33 -0.90 18.47 49.46
N ALA A 34 -0.22 19.37 48.76
CA ALA A 34 -0.61 19.74 47.40
C ALA A 34 -0.36 18.51 46.52
N THR A 35 -1.44 17.82 46.16
CA THR A 35 -1.45 16.79 45.13
C THR A 35 -1.07 17.45 43.80
N PRO A 36 -0.16 16.88 42.99
CA PRO A 36 -0.05 17.27 41.59
C PRO A 36 -1.46 17.15 40.99
N GLY A 37 -1.89 18.16 40.23
CA GLY A 37 -3.13 18.04 39.47
C GLY A 37 -3.07 16.78 38.59
N PRO A 38 -4.22 16.17 38.25
CA PRO A 38 -4.22 15.09 37.27
C PRO A 38 -3.48 15.60 36.04
N GLU A 39 -2.37 14.93 35.73
CA GLU A 39 -1.61 15.13 34.51
C GLU A 39 -2.62 15.00 33.38
N GLU A 40 -2.72 16.06 32.57
CA GLU A 40 -3.55 16.05 31.38
C GLU A 40 -3.15 14.80 30.59
N PRO A 41 -4.10 13.89 30.26
CA PRO A 41 -3.74 12.69 29.54
C PRO A 41 -3.01 13.13 28.28
N ALA A 42 -1.78 12.62 28.09
CA ALA A 42 -1.06 12.84 26.85
C ALA A 42 -2.04 12.55 25.70
N PRO A 43 -2.08 13.39 24.65
CA PRO A 43 -2.87 13.07 23.47
C PRO A 43 -2.52 11.64 23.06
N PRO A 44 -3.51 10.80 22.71
CA PRO A 44 -3.24 9.41 22.35
C PRO A 44 -2.12 9.39 21.31
N SER A 45 -1.07 8.61 21.58
CA SER A 45 0.00 8.43 20.60
C SER A 45 -0.66 7.87 19.33
N ILE A 46 -0.53 8.61 18.24
CA ILE A 46 -0.90 8.13 16.92
C ILE A 46 0.09 7.01 16.64
N GLN A 47 -0.35 5.75 16.62
CA GLN A 47 0.52 4.63 16.30
C GLN A 47 1.25 4.91 14.97
N PRO A 48 2.56 4.61 14.86
CA PRO A 48 3.28 4.90 13.64
C PRO A 48 2.70 4.10 12.46
N LEU A 49 2.32 4.78 11.37
CA LEU A 49 2.06 4.08 10.11
C LEU A 49 3.41 3.64 9.52
N VAL A 50 3.67 2.33 9.58
CA VAL A 50 4.90 1.69 9.13
C VAL A 50 4.61 0.59 8.12
N TYR A 51 5.55 0.32 7.21
CA TYR A 51 5.64 -0.94 6.48
C TYR A 51 7.08 -1.37 6.25
N LEU A 52 7.28 -2.68 5.98
CA LEU A 52 8.56 -3.21 5.55
C LEU A 52 8.76 -2.89 4.06
N GLY A 53 9.63 -1.93 3.75
CA GLY A 53 9.97 -1.57 2.37
C GLY A 53 10.84 -2.63 1.69
N ALA A 54 11.85 -3.10 2.41
CA ALA A 54 12.76 -4.15 1.98
C ALA A 54 13.30 -4.94 3.17
N ALA A 55 13.66 -6.19 2.93
CA ALA A 55 14.47 -6.98 3.85
C ALA A 55 15.81 -7.30 3.19
N ALA A 56 16.91 -7.03 3.88
CA ALA A 56 18.25 -7.30 3.38
C ALA A 56 18.94 -8.42 4.14
N ILE A 57 19.71 -9.23 3.41
CA ILE A 57 20.54 -10.30 3.95
C ILE A 57 21.97 -10.21 3.40
N GLY A 58 22.94 -10.50 4.24
CA GLY A 58 24.34 -10.65 3.85
C GLY A 58 24.57 -11.94 3.09
N VAL A 59 25.36 -11.86 2.02
CA VAL A 59 25.71 -12.99 1.16
C VAL A 59 27.22 -13.10 0.97
N SER A 60 27.73 -14.33 0.88
CA SER A 60 29.17 -14.57 0.68
C SER A 60 29.63 -14.38 -0.77
N ASP A 61 28.74 -14.62 -1.74
CA ASP A 61 28.97 -14.41 -3.17
C ASP A 61 27.75 -13.70 -3.78
N LEU A 62 27.92 -12.41 -4.10
CA LEU A 62 26.81 -11.57 -4.57
C LEU A 62 26.23 -12.06 -5.88
N ASP A 63 27.07 -12.35 -6.86
CA ASP A 63 26.60 -12.67 -8.21
C ASP A 63 25.97 -14.06 -8.27
N ALA A 64 26.52 -15.03 -7.51
CA ALA A 64 25.89 -16.34 -7.37
C ALA A 64 24.53 -16.26 -6.67
N SER A 65 24.42 -15.45 -5.60
CA SER A 65 23.15 -15.23 -4.92
C SER A 65 22.14 -14.48 -5.78
N VAL A 66 22.56 -13.46 -6.53
CA VAL A 66 21.68 -12.80 -7.52
C VAL A 66 21.16 -13.81 -8.53
N ALA A 67 22.02 -14.64 -9.12
CA ALA A 67 21.60 -15.67 -10.08
C ALA A 67 20.60 -16.67 -9.48
N LEU A 68 20.80 -17.11 -8.23
CA LEU A 68 19.83 -17.99 -7.55
C LEU A 68 18.46 -17.32 -7.41
N TYR A 69 18.41 -16.07 -6.94
CA TYR A 69 17.14 -15.38 -6.69
C TYR A 69 16.45 -14.95 -8.01
N THR A 70 17.21 -14.62 -9.06
CA THR A 70 16.60 -14.31 -10.37
C THR A 70 16.19 -15.57 -11.12
N ASP A 71 17.09 -16.53 -11.32
CA ASP A 71 16.86 -17.66 -12.21
C ASP A 71 16.08 -18.78 -11.51
N GLY A 72 16.30 -18.96 -10.20
CA GLY A 72 15.64 -19.98 -9.39
C GLY A 72 14.32 -19.55 -8.79
N MET A 73 14.20 -18.26 -8.44
CA MET A 73 13.04 -17.73 -7.71
C MET A 73 12.23 -16.71 -8.50
N GLY A 74 12.66 -16.37 -9.72
CA GLY A 74 11.95 -15.50 -10.66
C GLY A 74 12.02 -14.02 -10.32
N MET A 75 12.84 -13.61 -9.35
CA MET A 75 12.95 -12.20 -8.99
C MET A 75 13.65 -11.40 -10.09
N ARG A 76 13.47 -10.08 -10.06
CA ARG A 76 14.07 -9.15 -11.01
C ARG A 76 14.99 -8.17 -10.28
N GLU A 77 16.24 -8.06 -10.73
CA GLU A 77 17.12 -6.99 -10.28
C GLU A 77 16.56 -5.63 -10.73
N ILE A 78 16.32 -4.75 -9.76
CA ILE A 78 15.83 -3.39 -10.00
C ILE A 78 16.87 -2.33 -9.70
N SER A 79 17.85 -2.62 -8.85
CA SER A 79 18.95 -1.72 -8.54
C SER A 79 20.18 -2.48 -8.06
N ARG A 80 21.36 -1.92 -8.36
CA ARG A 80 22.65 -2.36 -7.84
C ARG A 80 23.47 -1.15 -7.46
N ILE A 81 23.77 -1.02 -6.17
CA ILE A 81 24.40 0.15 -5.58
C ILE A 81 25.70 -0.26 -4.91
N THR A 82 26.77 0.51 -5.15
CA THR A 82 28.02 0.37 -4.41
C THR A 82 28.06 1.42 -3.32
N ARG A 83 28.18 0.97 -2.07
CA ARG A 83 28.39 1.80 -0.88
C ARG A 83 29.83 1.65 -0.39
N ASP A 84 30.22 2.49 0.55
CA ASP A 84 31.58 2.50 1.11
C ASP A 84 32.00 1.15 1.72
N ASN A 85 31.05 0.41 2.30
CA ASN A 85 31.32 -0.83 3.02
C ASN A 85 30.68 -2.08 2.42
N ARG A 86 29.89 -1.96 1.34
CA ARG A 86 29.19 -3.09 0.71
C ARG A 86 28.69 -2.77 -0.69
N ILE A 87 28.35 -3.81 -1.44
CA ILE A 87 27.55 -3.73 -2.65
C ILE A 87 26.16 -4.30 -2.32
N GLU A 88 25.11 -3.56 -2.65
CA GLU A 88 23.71 -3.95 -2.47
C GLU A 88 23.07 -4.23 -3.83
N VAL A 89 22.32 -5.32 -3.92
CA VAL A 89 21.45 -5.61 -5.08
C VAL A 89 20.02 -5.78 -4.58
N THR A 90 19.13 -4.90 -5.03
CA THR A 90 17.71 -4.94 -4.67
C THR A 90 16.91 -5.66 -5.75
N LEU A 91 16.09 -6.60 -5.31
CA LEU A 91 15.32 -7.52 -6.13
C LEU A 91 13.82 -7.33 -5.87
N GLU A 92 13.04 -7.32 -6.95
CA GLU A 92 11.58 -7.31 -6.92
C GLU A 92 11.03 -8.71 -7.23
N SER A 93 9.99 -9.10 -6.49
CA SER A 93 9.20 -10.32 -6.76
C SER A 93 8.65 -10.36 -8.19
N ALA A 94 8.57 -11.55 -8.78
CA ALA A 94 7.96 -11.74 -10.10
C ALA A 94 6.49 -11.25 -10.16
N ASP A 95 5.75 -11.47 -9.07
CA ASP A 95 4.35 -11.03 -8.91
C ASP A 95 4.24 -9.53 -8.54
N LYS A 96 5.36 -8.83 -8.33
CA LYS A 96 5.42 -7.42 -7.85
C LYS A 96 4.73 -7.14 -6.51
N ARG A 97 4.31 -8.20 -5.81
CA ARG A 97 3.76 -8.17 -4.44
C ARG A 97 4.86 -8.29 -3.39
N GLY A 98 4.54 -7.79 -2.20
CA GLY A 98 5.43 -7.81 -1.04
C GLY A 98 6.51 -6.72 -1.08
N SER A 99 7.39 -6.81 -0.10
CA SER A 99 8.60 -6.01 0.06
C SER A 99 9.70 -6.45 -0.91
N TYR A 100 10.71 -5.61 -1.08
CA TYR A 100 11.91 -5.99 -1.84
C TYR A 100 12.84 -6.90 -1.02
N VAL A 101 13.66 -7.67 -1.71
CA VAL A 101 14.79 -8.39 -1.10
C VAL A 101 16.08 -7.70 -1.51
N THR A 102 16.95 -7.38 -0.56
CA THR A 102 18.26 -6.79 -0.84
C THR A 102 19.38 -7.74 -0.46
N LEU A 103 20.24 -8.09 -1.41
CA LEU A 103 21.42 -8.91 -1.17
C LEU A 103 22.61 -7.99 -0.90
N MET A 104 23.32 -8.20 0.21
CA MET A 104 24.43 -7.36 0.66
C MET A 104 25.74 -8.14 0.64
N SER A 105 26.71 -7.69 -0.15
CA SER A 105 28.08 -8.21 -0.11
C SER A 105 29.01 -7.17 0.50
N PHE A 106 29.48 -7.44 1.72
CA PHE A 106 30.31 -6.51 2.48
C PHE A 106 31.75 -6.49 1.98
N THR A 107 32.29 -5.29 1.78
CA THR A 107 33.62 -5.01 1.21
C THR A 107 34.59 -4.39 2.22
N ASP A 108 34.15 -4.16 3.46
CA ASP A 108 34.91 -3.53 4.55
C ASP A 108 35.94 -4.45 5.23
N ASN A 109 36.05 -5.71 4.80
CA ASN A 109 36.91 -6.74 5.40
C ASN A 109 36.59 -7.08 6.87
N ILE A 110 35.41 -6.69 7.36
CA ILE A 110 34.90 -7.15 8.66
C ILE A 110 34.28 -8.53 8.44
N GLY A 111 34.85 -9.55 9.08
CA GLY A 111 34.37 -10.93 8.98
C GLY A 111 32.95 -11.05 9.54
N ARG A 112 32.01 -11.51 8.71
CA ARG A 112 30.61 -11.75 9.07
C ARG A 112 30.27 -13.23 8.85
N ILE A 113 29.30 -13.72 9.63
CA ILE A 113 28.85 -15.10 9.56
C ILE A 113 27.54 -15.16 8.78
N TYR A 114 27.63 -15.41 7.47
CA TYR A 114 26.46 -15.45 6.59
C TYR A 114 25.61 -16.72 6.78
N ASN A 115 26.23 -17.83 7.21
CA ASN A 115 25.60 -19.15 7.23
C ASN A 115 24.89 -19.55 8.52
N GLN A 116 24.75 -18.61 9.46
CA GLN A 116 24.14 -18.86 10.77
C GLN A 116 22.93 -17.97 11.07
N ASN A 117 22.37 -17.30 10.04
CA ASN A 117 21.14 -16.53 10.19
C ASN A 117 20.02 -17.44 10.76
N PRO A 118 19.49 -17.16 11.97
CA PRO A 118 18.44 -17.95 12.59
C PRO A 118 17.05 -17.71 11.99
N GLY A 119 16.91 -16.72 11.10
CA GLY A 119 15.67 -16.35 10.43
C GLY A 119 15.31 -17.17 9.20
N LYS A 120 14.34 -16.66 8.42
CA LYS A 120 13.85 -17.29 7.18
C LYS A 120 13.39 -16.25 6.16
N LEU A 121 13.33 -16.63 4.88
CA LEU A 121 12.64 -15.87 3.84
C LEU A 121 11.48 -16.72 3.34
N VAL A 122 10.28 -16.15 3.35
CA VAL A 122 9.05 -16.85 2.94
C VAL A 122 8.64 -16.38 1.54
N PHE A 123 8.56 -17.32 0.60
CA PHE A 123 8.10 -17.07 -0.76
C PHE A 123 6.81 -17.82 -1.03
N TYR A 124 5.81 -17.08 -1.48
CA TYR A 124 4.57 -17.63 -1.98
C TYR A 124 4.66 -17.81 -3.48
N ALA A 125 4.12 -18.89 -4.00
CA ALA A 125 4.09 -19.18 -5.43
C ALA A 125 2.81 -19.92 -5.80
N ARG A 126 2.30 -19.69 -7.02
CA ARG A 126 1.12 -20.41 -7.53
C ARG A 126 1.29 -21.92 -7.50
N ASP A 127 2.47 -22.38 -7.89
CA ASP A 127 2.87 -23.78 -7.85
C ASP A 127 4.18 -23.89 -7.07
N ALA A 128 4.06 -24.17 -5.76
CA ALA A 128 5.21 -24.30 -4.87
C ALA A 128 6.13 -25.46 -5.28
N VAL A 129 5.61 -26.52 -5.92
CA VAL A 129 6.43 -27.67 -6.37
C VAL A 129 7.29 -27.27 -7.54
N ALA A 130 6.71 -26.60 -8.55
CA ALA A 130 7.47 -26.07 -9.67
C ALA A 130 8.50 -25.02 -9.21
N PHE A 131 8.11 -24.15 -8.26
CA PHE A 131 9.01 -23.17 -7.66
C PHE A 131 10.21 -23.83 -6.96
N ALA A 132 9.98 -24.86 -6.12
CA ALA A 132 11.06 -25.59 -5.45
C ALA A 132 12.00 -26.29 -6.43
N GLN A 133 11.48 -26.79 -7.55
CA GLN A 133 12.32 -27.39 -8.60
C GLN A 133 13.20 -26.35 -9.30
N ALA A 134 12.65 -25.17 -9.61
CA ALA A 134 13.42 -24.07 -10.20
C ALA A 134 14.53 -23.59 -9.24
N PHE A 135 14.18 -23.39 -7.97
CA PHE A 135 15.12 -23.07 -6.89
C PHE A 135 16.27 -24.09 -6.80
N ALA A 136 15.94 -25.39 -6.81
CA ALA A 136 16.95 -26.45 -6.79
C ALA A 136 17.86 -26.46 -8.02
N ASN A 137 17.29 -26.25 -9.21
CA ASN A 137 18.03 -26.21 -10.47
C ASN A 137 19.01 -25.03 -10.53
N ALA A 138 18.69 -23.92 -9.86
CA ALA A 138 19.54 -22.74 -9.78
C ALA A 138 20.60 -22.80 -8.66
N GLY A 139 20.70 -23.92 -7.93
CA GLY A 139 21.73 -24.16 -6.92
C GLY A 139 21.24 -24.14 -5.47
N GLY A 140 19.97 -23.80 -5.23
CA GLY A 140 19.36 -23.93 -3.92
C GLY A 140 19.24 -25.40 -3.48
N THR A 141 19.13 -25.63 -2.17
CA THR A 141 18.95 -26.99 -1.62
C THR A 141 17.55 -27.13 -1.05
N VAL A 142 16.70 -28.00 -1.63
CA VAL A 142 15.40 -28.34 -1.03
C VAL A 142 15.60 -29.34 0.10
N THR A 143 15.29 -28.95 1.33
CA THR A 143 15.44 -29.78 2.54
C THR A 143 14.15 -30.52 2.87
N VAL A 144 13.01 -29.91 2.59
CA VAL A 144 11.68 -30.52 2.71
C VAL A 144 10.90 -30.19 1.44
N PRO A 145 10.60 -31.17 0.57
CA PRO A 145 9.80 -30.92 -0.63
C PRO A 145 8.43 -30.33 -0.29
N PRO A 146 7.88 -29.41 -1.11
CA PRO A 146 6.56 -28.86 -0.87
C PRO A 146 5.49 -29.95 -0.82
N GLN A 147 4.72 -29.97 0.26
CA GLN A 147 3.63 -30.92 0.49
C GLN A 147 2.43 -30.22 1.15
N PRO A 148 1.19 -30.67 0.89
CA PRO A 148 0.01 -30.18 1.61
C PRO A 148 0.14 -30.41 3.12
N GLN A 149 -0.22 -29.40 3.90
CA GLN A 149 -0.20 -29.45 5.36
C GLN A 149 -1.64 -29.49 5.89
N PRO A 150 -2.17 -30.66 6.28
CA PRO A 150 -3.56 -30.79 6.73
C PRO A 150 -3.90 -29.91 7.94
N ALA A 151 -2.92 -29.67 8.83
CA ALA A 151 -3.08 -28.79 9.99
C ALA A 151 -3.36 -27.33 9.62
N PHE A 152 -3.00 -26.92 8.40
CA PHE A 152 -3.15 -25.56 7.88
C PHE A 152 -4.06 -25.55 6.64
N GLY A 153 -5.15 -26.33 6.67
CA GLY A 153 -6.13 -26.33 5.58
C GLY A 153 -5.62 -26.88 4.25
N ASN A 154 -4.58 -27.73 4.28
CA ASN A 154 -3.88 -28.26 3.11
C ASN A 154 -3.11 -27.21 2.30
N VAL A 155 -2.71 -26.08 2.91
CA VAL A 155 -1.71 -25.20 2.32
C VAL A 155 -0.45 -26.02 1.99
N VAL A 156 0.09 -25.85 0.79
CA VAL A 156 1.30 -26.55 0.36
C VAL A 156 2.50 -25.80 0.90
N VAL A 157 3.35 -26.46 1.69
CA VAL A 157 4.54 -25.85 2.29
C VAL A 157 5.76 -26.75 2.07
N GLY A 158 6.88 -26.15 1.69
CA GLY A 158 8.19 -26.79 1.61
C GLY A 158 9.28 -25.88 2.17
N PHE A 159 10.47 -26.45 2.37
CA PHE A 159 11.63 -25.73 2.90
C PHE A 159 12.88 -26.02 2.07
N GLY A 160 13.75 -25.02 2.00
CA GLY A 160 15.06 -25.11 1.38
C GLY A 160 16.11 -24.24 2.06
N ARG A 161 17.31 -24.25 1.50
CA ARG A 161 18.46 -23.44 1.91
C ARG A 161 19.07 -22.77 0.69
N ASP A 162 19.31 -21.47 0.76
CA ASP A 162 20.06 -20.76 -0.28
C ASP A 162 21.58 -21.05 -0.15
N LEU A 163 22.38 -20.37 -0.96
CA LEU A 163 23.85 -20.57 -1.01
C LEU A 163 24.54 -20.19 0.30
N ASP A 164 23.93 -19.30 1.08
CA ASP A 164 24.40 -18.83 2.37
C ASP A 164 23.63 -19.48 3.53
N ASN A 165 22.96 -20.62 3.29
CA ASN A 165 22.25 -21.40 4.30
C ASN A 165 21.10 -20.65 5.01
N ASN A 166 20.58 -19.55 4.45
CA ASN A 166 19.33 -18.94 4.90
C ASN A 166 18.17 -19.93 4.68
N LEU A 167 17.23 -19.99 5.62
CA LEU A 167 16.05 -20.84 5.46
C LEU A 167 15.10 -20.21 4.44
N ILE A 168 14.74 -20.96 3.39
CA ILE A 168 13.73 -20.55 2.42
C ILE A 168 12.47 -21.37 2.67
N GLU A 169 11.37 -20.70 3.03
CA GLU A 169 10.04 -21.31 3.13
C GLU A 169 9.27 -21.06 1.82
N MET A 170 8.65 -22.10 1.27
CA MET A 170 7.99 -22.09 -0.03
C MET A 170 6.53 -22.46 0.15
N VAL A 171 5.62 -21.52 -0.11
CA VAL A 171 4.19 -21.64 0.21
C VAL A 171 3.35 -21.58 -1.06
N GLY A 172 2.37 -22.48 -1.20
CA GLY A 172 1.42 -22.47 -2.30
C GLY A 172 0.34 -21.39 -2.14
N ASP A 173 0.18 -20.49 -3.11
CA ASP A 173 -0.88 -19.48 -3.18
C ASP A 173 -1.57 -19.53 -4.54
N SER A 174 -2.76 -20.11 -4.61
CA SER A 174 -3.48 -20.29 -5.89
C SER A 174 -3.93 -18.98 -6.54
N ALA A 175 -3.99 -17.87 -5.78
CA ALA A 175 -4.30 -16.55 -6.30
C ALA A 175 -3.07 -15.87 -6.94
N ALA A 176 -1.88 -16.41 -6.73
CA ALA A 176 -0.66 -15.83 -7.28
C ALA A 176 -0.56 -15.97 -8.79
N THR A 177 -0.04 -14.93 -9.42
CA THR A 177 0.29 -14.93 -10.85
C THR A 177 1.73 -15.39 -11.09
N ALA A 178 2.62 -15.15 -10.12
CA ALA A 178 4.00 -15.62 -10.06
C ALA A 178 4.48 -15.76 -8.60
N SER A 179 5.78 -15.93 -8.35
CA SER A 179 6.34 -15.95 -6.99
C SER A 179 6.43 -14.55 -6.39
N TYR A 180 6.26 -14.46 -5.07
CA TYR A 180 6.52 -13.24 -4.32
C TYR A 180 7.04 -13.47 -2.90
N PHE A 181 7.84 -12.52 -2.45
CA PHE A 181 8.35 -12.46 -1.09
C PHE A 181 7.23 -12.05 -0.12
N GLY A 182 6.77 -12.99 0.70
CA GLY A 182 5.63 -12.80 1.58
C GLY A 182 6.01 -12.44 3.01
N ALA A 183 7.17 -12.87 3.50
CA ALA A 183 7.62 -12.53 4.84
C ALA A 183 9.14 -12.61 5.02
N MET A 184 9.68 -11.73 5.86
CA MET A 184 11.03 -11.83 6.41
C MET A 184 10.94 -12.37 7.83
N GLY A 185 11.65 -13.46 8.12
CA GLY A 185 11.83 -13.95 9.48
C GLY A 185 13.19 -13.56 10.03
N ILE A 186 13.21 -13.00 11.24
CA ILE A 186 14.43 -12.74 12.01
C ILE A 186 14.41 -13.60 13.27
N GLY A 187 15.59 -14.08 13.69
CA GLY A 187 15.69 -14.76 14.98
C GLY A 187 15.93 -13.74 16.08
N VAL A 188 15.20 -13.88 17.18
CA VAL A 188 15.26 -13.00 18.35
C VAL A 188 15.57 -13.81 19.60
N SER A 189 16.34 -13.25 20.53
CA SER A 189 16.73 -13.96 21.76
C SER A 189 15.61 -14.00 22.79
N ASN A 190 14.76 -12.97 22.82
CA ASN A 190 13.55 -12.89 23.64
C ASN A 190 12.32 -12.57 22.78
N LEU A 191 11.46 -13.58 22.57
CA LEU A 191 10.35 -13.48 21.62
C LEU A 191 9.26 -12.50 22.05
N GLU A 192 8.95 -12.43 23.35
CA GLU A 192 7.90 -11.54 23.88
C GLU A 192 8.36 -10.07 23.85
N GLU A 193 9.60 -9.81 24.29
CA GLU A 193 10.17 -8.46 24.29
C GLU A 193 10.34 -7.90 22.87
N ALA A 194 10.80 -8.72 21.91
CA ALA A 194 10.84 -8.32 20.52
C ALA A 194 9.43 -8.05 19.96
N ARG A 195 8.44 -8.88 20.31
CA ARG A 195 7.05 -8.66 19.90
C ARG A 195 6.53 -7.33 20.43
N ASP A 196 6.77 -7.02 21.70
CA ASP A 196 6.35 -5.75 22.30
C ASP A 196 7.05 -4.56 21.64
N PHE A 197 8.35 -4.64 21.34
CA PHE A 197 9.05 -3.61 20.58
C PHE A 197 8.46 -3.39 19.18
N TYR A 198 8.34 -4.43 18.37
CA TYR A 198 7.85 -4.28 16.99
C TYR A 198 6.37 -3.92 16.91
N VAL A 199 5.56 -4.25 17.92
CA VAL A 199 4.13 -3.88 17.96
C VAL A 199 3.91 -2.51 18.59
N GLU A 200 4.44 -2.27 19.79
CA GLU A 200 4.12 -1.09 20.59
C GLU A 200 4.98 0.13 20.22
N VAL A 201 6.22 -0.08 19.75
CA VAL A 201 7.15 1.00 19.37
C VAL A 201 7.16 1.20 17.86
N ILE A 202 7.34 0.12 17.08
CA ILE A 202 7.43 0.25 15.62
C ILE A 202 6.06 0.45 14.96
N GLY A 203 4.98 -0.11 15.54
CA GLY A 203 3.62 0.01 15.02
C GLY A 203 3.18 -1.11 14.06
N PHE A 204 3.82 -2.28 14.11
CA PHE A 204 3.27 -3.46 13.43
C PHE A 204 2.08 -4.06 14.19
N GLU A 205 1.18 -4.74 13.48
CA GLU A 205 0.05 -5.46 14.08
C GLU A 205 0.40 -6.94 14.25
N GLU A 206 0.16 -7.50 15.44
CA GLU A 206 0.26 -8.95 15.66
C GLU A 206 -0.85 -9.68 14.91
N SER A 207 -0.49 -10.42 13.86
CA SER A 207 -1.44 -11.22 13.10
C SER A 207 -1.64 -12.60 13.72
N GLN A 208 -0.57 -13.25 14.17
CA GLN A 208 -0.62 -14.63 14.64
C GLN A 208 0.57 -15.00 15.51
N PHE A 209 0.33 -15.85 16.51
CA PHE A 209 1.37 -16.63 17.20
C PHE A 209 1.31 -18.10 16.77
N LEU A 210 2.47 -18.71 16.53
CA LEU A 210 2.63 -20.12 16.19
C LEU A 210 3.72 -20.77 17.03
N ALA A 211 3.36 -21.84 17.74
CA ALA A 211 4.34 -22.75 18.33
C ALA A 211 4.58 -23.93 17.39
N ILE A 212 5.79 -24.07 16.85
CA ILE A 212 6.16 -25.18 15.96
C ILE A 212 6.81 -26.28 16.81
N PRO A 213 6.11 -27.40 17.09
CA PRO A 213 6.55 -28.36 18.09
C PRO A 213 7.96 -28.90 17.80
N GLY A 214 8.86 -28.73 18.77
CA GLY A 214 10.23 -29.22 18.71
C GLY A 214 11.14 -28.47 17.74
N GLN A 215 10.76 -27.25 17.30
CA GLN A 215 11.57 -26.42 16.41
C GLN A 215 11.78 -25.01 16.99
N TYR A 216 10.75 -24.16 16.89
CA TYR A 216 10.77 -22.75 17.24
C TYR A 216 9.35 -22.26 17.51
N ASP A 217 9.24 -21.15 18.22
CA ASP A 217 8.01 -20.38 18.33
C ASP A 217 8.16 -19.11 17.49
N GLU A 218 7.07 -18.61 16.92
CA GLU A 218 7.09 -17.41 16.10
C GLU A 218 5.86 -16.50 16.26
N TYR A 219 6.08 -15.19 16.18
CA TYR A 219 5.04 -14.20 15.93
C TYR A 219 5.10 -13.76 14.47
N ILE A 220 3.95 -13.68 13.82
CA ILE A 220 3.77 -13.10 12.49
C ILE A 220 3.16 -11.71 12.68
N LEU A 221 3.89 -10.70 12.25
CA LEU A 221 3.52 -9.30 12.35
C LEU A 221 3.23 -8.73 10.95
N THR A 222 2.15 -7.98 10.83
CA THR A 222 1.71 -7.35 9.58
C THR A 222 1.70 -5.85 9.71
N SER A 223 1.99 -5.17 8.61
CA SER A 223 1.96 -3.72 8.53
C SER A 223 0.51 -3.21 8.50
N PRO A 224 0.16 -2.14 9.23
CA PRO A 224 -1.15 -1.48 9.07
C PRO A 224 -1.30 -0.84 7.68
N VAL A 225 -0.17 -0.52 7.03
CA VAL A 225 -0.14 -0.06 5.64
C VAL A 225 -0.19 -1.27 4.68
N PRO A 226 -1.16 -1.36 3.75
CA PRO A 226 -1.29 -2.50 2.84
C PRO A 226 -0.10 -2.71 1.90
N GLY A 227 0.07 -3.95 1.44
CA GLY A 227 0.98 -4.30 0.34
C GLY A 227 2.44 -4.62 0.73
N SER A 228 2.72 -4.76 2.04
CA SER A 228 4.02 -5.17 2.57
C SER A 228 4.14 -6.68 2.74
N SER A 229 5.37 -7.21 2.77
CA SER A 229 5.64 -8.51 3.39
C SER A 229 5.46 -8.43 4.90
N ALA A 230 5.14 -9.56 5.53
CA ALA A 230 5.09 -9.69 6.99
C ALA A 230 6.52 -9.74 7.59
N LEU A 231 6.62 -9.37 8.86
CA LEU A 231 7.80 -9.63 9.68
C LEU A 231 7.49 -10.82 10.59
N VAL A 232 8.39 -11.79 10.65
CA VAL A 232 8.26 -12.97 11.52
C VAL A 232 9.36 -12.93 12.56
N LEU A 233 8.98 -12.85 13.83
CA LEU A 233 9.92 -12.96 14.95
C LEU A 233 10.02 -14.42 15.34
N MET A 234 11.23 -14.98 15.39
CA MET A 234 11.43 -16.42 15.61
C MET A 234 12.36 -16.68 16.80
N ASN A 235 11.99 -17.58 17.70
CA ASN A 235 12.87 -18.08 18.75
C ASN A 235 12.94 -19.60 18.74
N TRP A 236 14.16 -20.16 18.58
CA TRP A 236 14.37 -21.61 18.49
C TRP A 236 14.28 -22.29 19.86
N THR A 237 13.27 -23.14 20.04
CA THR A 237 12.95 -23.83 21.30
C THR A 237 13.46 -25.27 21.34
N ASN A 238 14.10 -25.75 20.28
CA ASN A 238 14.58 -27.13 20.15
C ASN A 238 15.91 -27.43 20.87
N GLY A 239 16.43 -26.50 21.66
CA GLY A 239 17.70 -26.62 22.38
C GLY A 239 18.95 -26.44 21.51
N SER A 240 18.82 -26.08 20.23
CA SER A 240 19.96 -25.68 19.41
C SER A 240 20.51 -24.32 19.85
N GLN A 241 21.84 -24.19 19.87
CA GLN A 241 22.48 -22.90 20.07
C GLN A 241 22.41 -22.10 18.76
N ARG A 242 21.83 -20.89 18.82
CA ARG A 242 21.70 -19.98 17.69
C ARG A 242 22.47 -18.69 17.94
N ASN A 243 22.94 -18.07 16.86
CA ASN A 243 23.48 -16.72 16.91
C ASN A 243 22.33 -15.74 16.65
N TYR A 244 21.85 -15.05 17.68
CA TYR A 244 20.83 -14.01 17.53
C TYR A 244 21.45 -12.62 17.32
N LEU A 245 22.71 -12.43 17.71
CA LEU A 245 23.39 -11.15 17.68
C LEU A 245 24.12 -10.90 16.37
N ASP A 246 24.12 -9.64 15.92
CA ASP A 246 24.92 -9.13 14.81
C ASP A 246 24.78 -9.95 13.51
N ASN A 247 23.60 -10.52 13.28
CA ASN A 247 23.31 -11.19 12.02
C ASN A 247 23.34 -10.14 10.89
N PRO A 248 23.87 -10.47 9.70
CA PRO A 248 23.96 -9.52 8.60
C PRO A 248 22.59 -9.32 7.95
N VAL A 249 21.62 -8.83 8.72
CA VAL A 249 20.23 -8.59 8.36
C VAL A 249 19.93 -7.11 8.56
N LYS A 250 19.20 -6.52 7.61
CA LYS A 250 18.70 -5.16 7.69
C LYS A 250 17.21 -5.14 7.36
N LEU A 251 16.40 -4.46 8.15
CA LEU A 251 14.99 -4.18 7.84
C LEU A 251 14.88 -2.72 7.40
N GLU A 252 14.45 -2.48 6.15
CA GLU A 252 14.10 -1.13 5.71
C GLU A 252 12.65 -0.85 6.11
N LEU A 253 12.47 -0.01 7.12
CA LEU A 253 11.19 0.44 7.63
C LEU A 253 10.81 1.76 6.98
N ARG A 254 9.65 1.77 6.31
CA ARG A 254 9.09 2.95 5.69
C ARG A 254 7.97 3.48 6.55
N VAL A 255 8.15 4.69 7.07
CA VAL A 255 7.26 5.27 8.07
C VAL A 255 6.73 6.63 7.70
N ALA A 256 5.59 7.00 8.26
CA ALA A 256 4.97 8.29 7.98
C ALA A 256 5.76 9.47 8.56
N ASP A 257 6.40 9.27 9.71
CA ASP A 257 7.28 10.24 10.37
C ASP A 257 8.55 9.53 10.88
N PRO A 258 9.65 9.58 10.12
CA PRO A 258 10.91 8.96 10.50
C PRO A 258 11.46 9.48 11.82
N THR A 259 11.36 10.79 12.07
CA THR A 259 11.91 11.44 13.26
C THR A 259 11.16 10.99 14.51
N ALA A 260 9.83 10.99 14.47
CA ALA A 260 9.03 10.49 15.58
C ALA A 260 9.34 9.01 15.90
N LEU A 261 9.46 8.15 14.88
CA LEU A 261 9.83 6.75 15.12
C LEU A 261 11.21 6.62 15.79
N ALA A 262 12.21 7.41 15.36
CA ALA A 262 13.53 7.37 15.98
C ALA A 262 13.49 7.82 17.45
N GLU A 263 12.69 8.84 17.79
CA GLU A 263 12.46 9.27 19.17
C GLU A 263 11.77 8.18 20.00
N ASP A 264 10.77 7.49 19.44
CA ASP A 264 10.07 6.38 20.10
C ASP A 264 11.01 5.19 20.36
N ILE A 265 11.91 4.87 19.42
CA ILE A 265 12.94 3.84 19.57
C ILE A 265 13.92 4.22 20.71
N GLU A 266 14.41 5.46 20.76
CA GLU A 266 15.27 5.92 21.86
C GLU A 266 14.53 5.87 23.21
N ALA A 267 13.25 6.25 23.23
CA ALA A 267 12.41 6.21 24.44
C ALA A 267 12.15 4.78 24.94
N ALA A 268 12.10 3.81 24.03
CA ALA A 268 12.04 2.37 24.35
C ALA A 268 13.36 1.81 24.90
N GLY A 269 14.45 2.58 24.86
CA GLY A 269 15.77 2.18 25.36
C GLY A 269 16.64 1.48 24.32
N GLU A 270 16.22 1.46 23.06
CA GLU A 270 16.97 0.90 21.94
C GLU A 270 17.93 1.92 21.32
N THR A 271 18.83 1.45 20.46
CA THR A 271 19.92 2.28 19.95
C THR A 271 19.56 2.94 18.62
N VAL A 272 19.57 4.27 18.57
CA VAL A 272 19.59 5.03 17.30
C VAL A 272 21.03 5.35 16.92
N LEU A 273 21.49 4.73 15.84
CA LEU A 273 22.84 4.90 15.28
C LEU A 273 22.99 6.22 14.52
N ARG A 274 21.94 6.62 13.81
CA ARG A 274 21.87 7.86 13.03
C ARG A 274 20.45 8.40 13.08
N GLN A 275 20.30 9.60 13.59
CA GLN A 275 19.03 10.32 13.57
C GLN A 275 18.56 10.57 12.12
N PRO A 276 17.26 10.41 11.81
CA PRO A 276 16.72 10.67 10.48
C PRO A 276 17.03 12.08 9.98
N ALA A 277 17.64 12.16 8.81
CA ALA A 277 17.98 13.43 8.16
C ALA A 277 18.10 13.22 6.63
N PRO A 278 18.04 14.29 5.82
CA PRO A 278 18.33 14.21 4.40
C PRO A 278 19.67 13.52 4.14
N SER A 279 19.68 12.56 3.23
CA SER A 279 20.87 11.79 2.88
C SER A 279 21.68 12.47 1.78
N ASP A 280 23.00 12.33 1.86
CA ASP A 280 23.97 12.73 0.83
C ASP A 280 24.39 11.56 -0.07
N GLU A 281 23.87 10.36 0.18
CA GLU A 281 24.10 9.18 -0.65
C GLU A 281 23.44 9.38 -2.02
N ALA A 282 24.17 9.16 -3.11
CA ALA A 282 23.71 9.53 -4.44
C ALA A 282 22.40 8.86 -4.88
N ASP A 283 22.11 7.65 -4.40
CA ASP A 283 20.87 6.92 -4.66
C ASP A 283 19.70 7.32 -3.75
N LEU A 284 20.01 8.03 -2.65
CA LEU A 284 19.06 8.48 -1.62
C LEU A 284 19.11 9.99 -1.43
N LEU A 285 19.66 10.74 -2.39
CA LEU A 285 19.94 12.17 -2.21
C LEU A 285 18.69 12.91 -1.77
N ASP A 286 18.84 13.70 -0.70
CA ASP A 286 17.81 14.48 -0.03
C ASP A 286 16.67 13.66 0.62
N GLN A 287 16.66 12.33 0.48
CA GLN A 287 15.68 11.49 1.16
C GLN A 287 16.01 11.40 2.66
N ILE A 288 14.97 11.42 3.50
CA ILE A 288 15.12 11.25 4.95
C ILE A 288 15.49 9.80 5.27
N VAL A 289 16.68 9.60 5.85
CA VAL A 289 17.23 8.29 6.23
C VAL A 289 17.79 8.36 7.65
N GLY A 290 17.41 7.41 8.48
CA GLY A 290 17.97 7.13 9.80
C GLY A 290 18.35 5.66 9.96
N TYR A 291 19.09 5.36 11.02
CA TYR A 291 19.50 3.99 11.36
C TYR A 291 19.35 3.74 12.85
N ALA A 292 18.82 2.57 13.21
CA ALA A 292 18.68 2.08 14.57
C ALA A 292 18.99 0.58 14.64
N GLU A 293 19.04 0.04 15.85
CA GLU A 293 19.16 -1.40 16.13
C GLU A 293 18.10 -1.82 17.14
N ASP A 294 17.57 -3.04 17.00
CA ASP A 294 16.78 -3.67 18.07
C ASP A 294 17.70 -4.34 19.12
N ALA A 295 17.12 -4.89 20.19
CA ALA A 295 17.85 -5.55 21.28
C ALA A 295 18.79 -6.69 20.83
N ASP A 296 18.51 -7.31 19.68
CA ASP A 296 19.31 -8.40 19.11
C ASP A 296 20.34 -7.90 18.08
N GLY A 297 20.42 -6.58 17.83
CA GLY A 297 21.34 -5.96 16.89
C GLY A 297 20.90 -6.07 15.44
N THR A 298 19.61 -6.30 15.17
CA THR A 298 19.06 -6.22 13.81
C THR A 298 19.09 -4.77 13.35
N LEU A 299 19.76 -4.48 12.23
CA LEU A 299 19.83 -3.11 11.70
C LEU A 299 18.46 -2.69 11.15
N LEU A 300 17.95 -1.57 11.64
CA LEU A 300 16.74 -0.91 11.17
C LEU A 300 17.14 0.32 10.34
N GLU A 301 16.83 0.32 9.05
CA GLU A 301 16.96 1.51 8.19
C GLU A 301 15.60 2.21 8.16
N ILE A 302 15.51 3.38 8.77
CA ILE A 302 14.28 4.16 8.92
C ILE A 302 14.20 5.16 7.77
N ARG A 303 13.13 5.11 6.98
CA ARG A 303 12.96 5.97 5.79
C ARG A 303 11.56 6.56 5.72
N GLN A 304 11.44 7.72 5.09
CA GLN A 304 10.14 8.30 4.76
C GLN A 304 9.36 7.37 3.82
N GLY A 305 8.14 7.02 4.24
CA GLY A 305 7.13 6.33 3.46
C GLY A 305 6.09 7.33 2.94
N VAL A 306 5.74 7.21 1.67
CA VAL A 306 4.72 8.07 1.00
C VAL A 306 3.63 7.26 0.32
N ARG A 307 3.46 5.97 0.69
CA ARG A 307 2.47 5.09 0.07
C ARG A 307 1.11 5.78 0.07
N ALA A 308 0.51 5.81 -1.11
CA ALA A 308 -0.76 6.46 -1.33
C ALA A 308 -1.68 5.62 -2.21
N TYR A 309 -2.92 6.07 -2.32
CA TYR A 309 -3.88 5.58 -3.27
C TYR A 309 -4.86 6.69 -3.69
N LEU A 310 -5.55 6.48 -4.81
CA LEU A 310 -6.62 7.37 -5.26
C LEU A 310 -7.87 7.11 -4.41
N GLY A 311 -8.20 8.00 -3.49
CA GLY A 311 -9.37 7.89 -2.62
C GLY A 311 -10.65 8.34 -3.31
N ALA A 312 -10.57 9.40 -4.10
CA ALA A 312 -11.67 9.91 -4.92
C ALA A 312 -11.15 10.59 -6.18
N ALA A 313 -12.01 10.67 -7.20
CA ALA A 313 -11.76 11.44 -8.40
C ALA A 313 -12.86 12.48 -8.60
N GLY A 314 -12.48 13.74 -8.82
CA GLY A 314 -13.38 14.85 -9.07
C GLY A 314 -13.51 15.17 -10.54
N ILE A 315 -14.73 15.43 -11.00
CA ILE A 315 -15.04 15.96 -12.33
C ILE A 315 -15.96 17.18 -12.24
N GLY A 316 -15.70 18.19 -13.06
CA GLY A 316 -16.60 19.34 -13.19
C GLY A 316 -17.85 18.99 -13.99
N VAL A 317 -18.98 19.56 -13.58
CA VAL A 317 -20.29 19.38 -14.22
C VAL A 317 -21.00 20.72 -14.39
N GLU A 318 -21.78 20.88 -15.46
CA GLU A 318 -22.54 22.11 -15.73
C GLU A 318 -23.79 22.25 -14.85
N ASP A 319 -24.45 21.13 -14.53
CA ASP A 319 -25.64 21.07 -13.68
C ASP A 319 -25.48 19.91 -12.69
N LEU A 320 -25.31 20.25 -11.41
CA LEU A 320 -25.04 19.26 -10.37
C LEU A 320 -26.19 18.26 -10.18
N ALA A 321 -27.44 18.70 -10.37
CA ALA A 321 -28.61 17.86 -10.17
C ALA A 321 -28.82 16.89 -11.34
N GLU A 322 -28.54 17.33 -12.58
CA GLU A 322 -28.56 16.46 -13.77
C GLU A 322 -27.47 15.40 -13.67
N ALA A 323 -26.24 15.80 -13.33
CA ALA A 323 -25.14 14.86 -13.15
C ALA A 323 -25.40 13.86 -12.02
N GLU A 324 -25.90 14.33 -10.87
CA GLU A 324 -26.28 13.44 -9.76
C GLU A 324 -27.34 12.42 -10.19
N PHE A 325 -28.38 12.85 -10.91
CA PHE A 325 -29.39 11.94 -11.42
C PHE A 325 -28.80 10.88 -12.36
N PHE A 326 -27.91 11.30 -13.27
CA PHE A 326 -27.22 10.39 -14.18
C PHE A 326 -26.44 9.30 -13.44
N TYR A 327 -25.58 9.68 -12.48
CA TYR A 327 -24.72 8.73 -11.78
C TYR A 327 -25.50 7.85 -10.78
N THR A 328 -26.53 8.39 -10.12
CA THR A 328 -27.34 7.63 -9.17
C THR A 328 -28.38 6.74 -9.84
N SER A 329 -29.24 7.32 -10.69
CA SER A 329 -30.34 6.59 -11.32
C SER A 329 -29.91 5.81 -12.56
N GLY A 330 -28.89 6.30 -13.28
CA GLY A 330 -28.34 5.62 -14.45
C GLY A 330 -27.33 4.54 -14.10
N LEU A 331 -26.37 4.83 -13.20
CA LEU A 331 -25.24 3.94 -12.92
C LEU A 331 -25.29 3.25 -11.55
N GLY A 332 -26.29 3.56 -10.72
CA GLY A 332 -26.54 2.92 -9.43
C GLY A 332 -25.66 3.43 -8.29
N MET A 333 -24.93 4.54 -8.48
CA MET A 333 -24.10 5.13 -7.43
C MET A 333 -24.96 5.72 -6.29
N GLN A 334 -24.36 5.89 -5.11
CA GLN A 334 -25.03 6.39 -3.92
C GLN A 334 -24.39 7.69 -3.44
N VAL A 335 -25.21 8.70 -3.13
CA VAL A 335 -24.72 9.92 -2.48
C VAL A 335 -24.33 9.59 -1.05
N VAL A 336 -23.06 9.83 -0.72
CA VAL A 336 -22.52 9.62 0.63
C VAL A 336 -22.25 10.94 1.34
N GLU A 337 -22.02 12.02 0.59
CA GLU A 337 -21.67 13.31 1.16
C GLU A 337 -22.05 14.45 0.21
N ARG A 338 -22.29 15.63 0.79
CA ARG A 338 -22.46 16.88 0.05
C ARG A 338 -21.61 17.94 0.71
N ARG A 339 -20.87 18.69 -0.11
CA ARG A 339 -19.94 19.70 0.38
C ARG A 339 -20.22 21.02 -0.30
N SER A 340 -19.99 22.10 0.43
CA SER A 340 -19.96 23.45 -0.13
C SER A 340 -18.57 24.01 0.12
N ARG A 341 -18.02 24.63 -0.91
CA ARG A 341 -16.73 25.32 -0.92
C ARG A 341 -16.94 26.73 -1.43
N ASP A 342 -15.94 27.59 -1.24
CA ASP A 342 -16.03 28.98 -1.67
C ASP A 342 -16.21 29.11 -3.20
N ASP A 343 -15.66 28.16 -3.96
CA ASP A 343 -15.55 28.15 -5.43
C ASP A 343 -16.41 27.08 -6.12
N ARG A 344 -17.07 26.18 -5.37
CA ARG A 344 -17.90 25.09 -5.94
C ARG A 344 -18.83 24.44 -4.92
N ASN A 345 -19.85 23.76 -5.44
CA ASN A 345 -20.62 22.77 -4.70
C ASN A 345 -20.22 21.37 -5.14
N GLU A 346 -20.11 20.43 -4.19
CA GLU A 346 -19.73 19.06 -4.49
C GLU A 346 -20.78 18.04 -4.04
N VAL A 347 -20.94 16.99 -4.84
CA VAL A 347 -21.65 15.76 -4.47
C VAL A 347 -20.68 14.59 -4.52
N VAL A 348 -20.52 13.90 -3.41
CA VAL A 348 -19.63 12.74 -3.32
C VAL A 348 -20.46 11.47 -3.44
N LEU A 349 -20.05 10.63 -4.38
CA LEU A 349 -20.74 9.42 -4.76
C LEU A 349 -19.87 8.20 -4.51
N GLU A 350 -20.47 7.16 -3.95
CA GLU A 350 -19.91 5.83 -3.80
C GLU A 350 -20.45 4.89 -4.89
N SER A 351 -19.62 3.97 -5.35
CA SER A 351 -20.00 2.88 -6.26
C SER A 351 -21.17 2.04 -5.71
N ALA A 352 -21.91 1.37 -6.59
CA ALA A 352 -23.07 0.56 -6.20
C ALA A 352 -22.72 -0.57 -5.22
N ASP A 353 -21.49 -1.09 -5.27
CA ASP A 353 -20.98 -2.13 -4.38
C ASP A 353 -20.02 -1.64 -3.28
N ALA A 354 -19.86 -0.31 -3.11
CA ALA A 354 -18.94 0.32 -2.17
C ALA A 354 -17.44 0.00 -2.38
N ARG A 355 -17.03 -0.42 -3.58
CA ARG A 355 -15.61 -0.62 -3.95
C ARG A 355 -15.07 0.53 -4.82
N GLY A 356 -13.74 0.60 -4.87
CA GLY A 356 -13.01 1.59 -5.65
C GLY A 356 -12.92 2.95 -4.96
N SER A 357 -12.58 3.97 -5.75
CA SER A 357 -12.58 5.37 -5.33
C SER A 357 -13.99 5.96 -5.37
N LEU A 358 -14.21 7.02 -4.58
CA LEU A 358 -15.40 7.85 -4.68
C LEU A 358 -15.35 8.70 -5.97
N LEU A 359 -16.51 9.11 -6.47
CA LEU A 359 -16.64 10.12 -7.53
C LEU A 359 -17.14 11.43 -6.91
N VAL A 360 -16.45 12.53 -7.16
CA VAL A 360 -16.85 13.87 -6.71
C VAL A 360 -17.35 14.66 -7.92
N LEU A 361 -18.64 14.98 -7.94
CA LEU A 361 -19.22 15.89 -8.93
C LEU A 361 -19.05 17.32 -8.44
N MET A 362 -18.45 18.19 -9.26
CA MET A 362 -18.11 19.57 -8.88
C MET A 362 -18.82 20.58 -9.78
N GLU A 363 -19.78 21.32 -9.23
CA GLU A 363 -20.39 22.47 -9.90
C GLU A 363 -19.67 23.74 -9.44
N PHE A 364 -18.86 24.32 -10.32
CA PHE A 364 -18.07 25.51 -10.02
C PHE A 364 -18.93 26.76 -9.96
N THR A 365 -18.73 27.57 -8.92
CA THR A 365 -19.41 28.86 -8.71
C THR A 365 -18.56 30.06 -9.17
N ASP A 366 -17.31 29.82 -9.58
CA ASP A 366 -16.38 30.82 -10.11
C ASP A 366 -16.89 31.51 -11.39
N VAL A 367 -16.38 32.74 -11.63
CA VAL A 367 -16.68 33.52 -12.83
C VAL A 367 -15.38 34.01 -13.50
N PRO A 368 -15.03 33.53 -14.71
CA PRO A 368 -15.73 32.48 -15.48
C PRO A 368 -15.50 31.09 -14.90
N ALA A 369 -16.54 30.25 -14.92
CA ALA A 369 -16.41 28.85 -14.53
C ALA A 369 -15.49 28.08 -15.49
N PRO A 370 -14.76 27.06 -15.00
CA PRO A 370 -14.00 26.15 -15.85
C PRO A 370 -14.85 25.48 -16.92
N ASN A 371 -14.25 25.12 -18.06
CA ASN A 371 -14.95 24.40 -19.12
C ASN A 371 -15.07 22.91 -18.76
N THR A 372 -16.17 22.54 -18.13
CA THR A 372 -16.49 21.17 -17.65
C THR A 372 -16.48 20.12 -18.77
N ARG A 373 -16.76 20.52 -20.02
CA ARG A 373 -16.73 19.63 -21.19
C ARG A 373 -15.32 19.30 -21.69
N GLN A 374 -14.27 19.91 -21.14
CA GLN A 374 -12.86 19.66 -21.49
C GLN A 374 -12.17 18.68 -20.54
N ASN A 375 -12.85 17.59 -20.18
CA ASN A 375 -12.21 16.45 -19.53
C ASN A 375 -11.72 15.43 -20.58
N TYR A 376 -10.41 15.33 -20.73
CA TYR A 376 -9.74 14.40 -21.66
C TYR A 376 -9.33 13.07 -21.00
N GLY A 377 -9.81 12.83 -19.78
CA GLY A 377 -9.70 11.58 -19.06
C GLY A 377 -10.82 10.59 -19.38
N LYS A 378 -10.96 9.57 -18.53
CA LYS A 378 -12.05 8.59 -18.58
C LYS A 378 -12.42 8.08 -17.19
N LEU A 379 -13.67 7.70 -16.99
CA LEU A 379 -14.11 6.92 -15.83
C LEU A 379 -14.25 5.46 -16.28
N VAL A 380 -13.59 4.54 -15.59
CA VAL A 380 -13.68 3.11 -15.90
C VAL A 380 -14.50 2.41 -14.84
N PHE A 381 -15.60 1.79 -15.24
CA PHE A 381 -16.44 0.98 -14.37
C PHE A 381 -16.28 -0.50 -14.67
N TYR A 382 -16.06 -1.30 -13.64
CA TYR A 382 -16.23 -2.75 -13.75
C TYR A 382 -17.66 -3.10 -13.42
N VAL A 383 -18.28 -3.92 -14.26
CA VAL A 383 -19.72 -4.17 -14.23
C VAL A 383 -20.02 -5.65 -14.43
N ASN A 384 -21.15 -6.11 -13.89
CA ASN A 384 -21.61 -7.50 -14.02
C ASN A 384 -22.36 -7.74 -15.34
N ASP A 385 -23.16 -6.77 -15.79
CA ASP A 385 -23.95 -6.79 -17.02
C ASP A 385 -23.68 -5.50 -17.82
N PRO A 386 -22.72 -5.53 -18.75
CA PRO A 386 -22.41 -4.40 -19.61
C PRO A 386 -23.59 -3.87 -20.43
N ALA A 387 -24.53 -4.74 -20.82
CA ALA A 387 -25.68 -4.33 -21.63
C ALA A 387 -26.69 -3.55 -20.77
N ALA A 388 -26.96 -4.02 -19.55
CA ALA A 388 -27.78 -3.28 -18.60
C ALA A 388 -27.13 -1.94 -18.22
N PHE A 389 -25.81 -1.92 -17.99
CA PHE A 389 -25.08 -0.69 -17.69
C PHE A 389 -25.14 0.33 -18.84
N ALA A 390 -24.98 -0.13 -20.09
CA ALA A 390 -25.14 0.71 -21.27
C ALA A 390 -26.56 1.31 -21.38
N GLN A 391 -27.59 0.53 -21.04
CA GLN A 391 -28.97 1.03 -20.99
C GLN A 391 -29.16 2.04 -19.85
N GLY A 392 -28.47 1.85 -18.72
CA GLY A 392 -28.41 2.79 -17.60
C GLY A 392 -27.86 4.16 -18.02
N ILE A 393 -26.74 4.18 -18.77
CA ILE A 393 -26.18 5.41 -19.36
C ILE A 393 -27.22 6.16 -20.18
N VAL A 394 -27.91 5.48 -21.11
CA VAL A 394 -28.93 6.12 -21.98
C VAL A 394 -30.12 6.63 -21.16
N THR A 395 -30.56 5.85 -20.17
CA THR A 395 -31.71 6.21 -19.32
C THR A 395 -31.40 7.40 -18.42
N GLY A 396 -30.16 7.53 -17.98
CA GLY A 396 -29.67 8.66 -17.19
C GLY A 396 -29.46 9.96 -18.00
N GLY A 397 -29.62 9.94 -19.33
CA GLY A 397 -29.42 11.10 -20.20
C GLY A 397 -28.07 11.15 -20.93
N GLY A 398 -27.21 10.16 -20.72
CA GLY A 398 -25.95 10.01 -21.45
C GLY A 398 -26.10 9.36 -22.82
N ILE A 399 -24.96 9.11 -23.48
CA ILE A 399 -24.91 8.46 -24.79
C ILE A 399 -23.97 7.25 -24.77
N VAL A 400 -24.35 6.16 -25.43
CA VAL A 400 -23.44 5.03 -25.68
C VAL A 400 -22.75 5.26 -27.02
N THR A 401 -21.43 5.44 -27.00
CA THR A 401 -20.61 5.70 -28.19
C THR A 401 -20.10 4.42 -28.83
N VAL A 402 -19.87 3.38 -28.03
CA VAL A 402 -19.55 2.03 -28.47
C VAL A 402 -20.37 1.04 -27.64
N ALA A 403 -21.24 0.28 -28.31
CA ALA A 403 -22.03 -0.74 -27.63
C ALA A 403 -21.12 -1.83 -27.03
N PRO A 404 -21.50 -2.43 -25.88
CA PRO A 404 -20.71 -3.49 -25.26
C PRO A 404 -20.47 -4.65 -26.22
N VAL A 405 -19.20 -4.93 -26.48
CA VAL A 405 -18.76 -5.98 -27.41
C VAL A 405 -17.54 -6.69 -26.84
N VAL A 406 -17.40 -7.97 -27.15
CA VAL A 406 -16.19 -8.73 -26.79
C VAL A 406 -15.00 -8.09 -27.50
N GLN A 407 -14.00 -7.67 -26.73
CA GLN A 407 -12.71 -7.20 -27.22
C GLN A 407 -11.75 -8.39 -27.32
N PRO A 408 -11.44 -8.86 -28.55
CA PRO A 408 -10.66 -10.09 -28.73
C PRO A 408 -9.29 -10.13 -28.02
N PRO A 409 -8.53 -9.02 -27.91
CA PRO A 409 -7.24 -9.03 -27.20
C PRO A 409 -7.35 -9.39 -25.71
N PHE A 410 -8.49 -9.08 -25.08
CA PHE A 410 -8.70 -9.23 -23.64
C PHE A 410 -9.70 -10.33 -23.29
N ASN A 411 -10.51 -10.76 -24.27
CA ASN A 411 -11.66 -11.63 -24.06
C ASN A 411 -12.62 -11.10 -22.99
N LEU A 412 -12.74 -9.77 -22.89
CA LEU A 412 -13.65 -9.04 -22.01
C LEU A 412 -14.71 -8.33 -22.85
N VAL A 413 -15.91 -8.14 -22.30
CA VAL A 413 -16.95 -7.32 -22.94
C VAL A 413 -16.72 -5.87 -22.53
N ILE A 414 -16.40 -4.99 -23.48
CA ILE A 414 -16.10 -3.58 -23.23
C ILE A 414 -17.03 -2.72 -24.07
N GLY A 415 -17.55 -1.66 -23.45
CA GLY A 415 -18.28 -0.59 -24.15
C GLY A 415 -17.83 0.78 -23.68
N PHE A 416 -18.25 1.80 -24.44
CA PHE A 416 -17.95 3.19 -24.16
C PHE A 416 -19.21 4.04 -24.22
N GLY A 417 -19.30 5.02 -23.33
CA GLY A 417 -20.36 6.01 -23.29
C GLY A 417 -19.85 7.37 -22.86
N ARG A 418 -20.78 8.31 -22.76
CA ARG A 418 -20.54 9.63 -22.19
C ARG A 418 -21.70 10.04 -21.30
N ASP A 419 -21.39 10.78 -20.24
CA ASP A 419 -22.39 11.44 -19.41
C ASP A 419 -22.91 12.73 -20.10
N PRO A 420 -23.85 13.47 -19.48
CA PRO A 420 -24.38 14.73 -20.02
C PRO A 420 -23.31 15.82 -20.23
N ASP A 421 -22.25 15.82 -19.42
CA ASP A 421 -21.13 16.76 -19.48
C ASP A 421 -20.00 16.30 -20.41
N ASN A 422 -20.24 15.25 -21.21
CA ASN A 422 -19.33 14.71 -22.21
C ASN A 422 -18.06 14.05 -21.62
N ASN A 423 -18.02 13.71 -20.34
CA ASN A 423 -16.99 12.86 -19.73
C ASN A 423 -17.04 11.45 -20.36
N LEU A 424 -15.87 10.89 -20.68
CA LEU A 424 -15.78 9.54 -21.26
C LEU A 424 -15.99 8.48 -20.17
N ILE A 425 -16.86 7.51 -20.43
CA ILE A 425 -17.09 6.36 -19.56
C ILE A 425 -16.72 5.09 -20.33
N GLU A 426 -15.79 4.31 -19.78
CA GLU A 426 -15.48 2.95 -20.19
C GLU A 426 -16.16 1.98 -19.21
N PHE A 427 -16.81 0.94 -19.70
CA PHE A 427 -17.39 -0.08 -18.83
C PHE A 427 -16.99 -1.48 -19.29
N VAL A 428 -16.46 -2.27 -18.35
CA VAL A 428 -15.82 -3.55 -18.58
C VAL A 428 -16.56 -4.65 -17.83
N GLY A 429 -17.06 -5.64 -18.58
CA GLY A 429 -17.74 -6.80 -18.03
C GLY A 429 -16.77 -7.75 -17.34
N ILE A 430 -16.86 -7.84 -16.01
CA ILE A 430 -16.02 -8.72 -15.21
C ILE A 430 -16.88 -9.82 -14.57
N PRO A 431 -16.67 -11.11 -14.95
CA PRO A 431 -17.40 -12.22 -14.36
C PRO A 431 -17.25 -12.27 -12.83
N GLY A 432 -18.37 -12.43 -12.12
CA GLY A 432 -18.38 -12.55 -10.65
C GLY A 432 -18.40 -11.23 -9.87
N THR A 433 -18.36 -10.09 -10.57
CA THR A 433 -18.67 -8.79 -9.98
C THR A 433 -20.14 -8.76 -9.54
N ALA A 434 -20.41 -8.32 -8.30
CA ALA A 434 -21.77 -8.26 -7.76
C ALA A 434 -22.56 -7.11 -8.39
N ASP A 435 -22.03 -5.89 -8.31
CA ASP A 435 -22.58 -4.66 -8.89
C ASP A 435 -21.47 -3.77 -9.46
N SER A 436 -21.81 -2.62 -10.05
CA SER A 436 -20.85 -1.72 -10.69
C SER A 436 -19.94 -0.99 -9.69
N TYR A 437 -18.68 -0.76 -10.08
CA TYR A 437 -17.77 0.08 -9.32
C TYR A 437 -16.74 0.81 -10.16
N LEU A 438 -16.35 2.00 -9.69
CA LEU A 438 -15.29 2.81 -10.31
C LEU A 438 -13.94 2.09 -10.09
N SER A 439 -13.42 1.44 -11.12
CA SER A 439 -12.20 0.65 -11.04
C SER A 439 -10.95 1.45 -11.41
N ALA A 440 -11.10 2.45 -12.28
CA ALA A 440 -10.02 3.36 -12.64
C ALA A 440 -10.55 4.75 -12.99
N PHE A 441 -9.71 5.77 -12.77
CA PHE A 441 -9.96 7.13 -13.22
C PHE A 441 -8.77 7.62 -14.05
N GLY A 442 -9.06 8.12 -15.23
CA GLY A 442 -8.06 8.59 -16.18
C GLY A 442 -7.97 10.10 -16.24
N ILE A 443 -6.75 10.60 -16.44
CA ILE A 443 -6.45 11.99 -16.73
C ILE A 443 -5.64 12.09 -18.02
N GLY A 444 -5.91 13.12 -18.81
CA GLY A 444 -5.07 13.46 -19.95
C GLY A 444 -3.75 14.07 -19.48
N VAL A 445 -2.61 13.70 -20.08
CA VAL A 445 -1.29 14.26 -19.74
C VAL A 445 -0.55 14.79 -20.96
N SER A 446 0.27 15.83 -20.77
CA SER A 446 1.04 16.44 -21.86
C SER A 446 2.26 15.59 -22.24
N ASN A 447 2.87 14.92 -21.26
CA ASN A 447 4.02 14.02 -21.44
C ASN A 447 3.81 12.75 -20.63
N LEU A 448 3.59 11.63 -21.32
CA LEU A 448 3.22 10.36 -20.70
C LEU A 448 4.35 9.77 -19.84
N GLU A 449 5.59 9.81 -20.31
CA GLU A 449 6.74 9.28 -19.55
C GLU A 449 7.05 10.13 -18.32
N ALA A 450 7.08 11.46 -18.47
CA ALA A 450 7.33 12.34 -17.33
C ALA A 450 6.24 12.22 -16.26
N SER A 451 4.98 12.05 -16.66
CA SER A 451 3.87 11.83 -15.72
C SER A 451 3.99 10.45 -15.05
N LYS A 452 4.35 9.40 -15.80
CA LYS A 452 4.63 8.08 -15.22
C LYS A 452 5.74 8.20 -14.17
N ASP A 453 6.87 8.82 -14.50
CA ASP A 453 7.99 8.99 -13.57
C ASP A 453 7.57 9.79 -12.33
N PHE A 454 6.79 10.85 -12.48
CA PHE A 454 6.22 11.61 -11.37
C PHE A 454 5.38 10.73 -10.43
N TYR A 455 4.35 10.06 -10.94
CA TYR A 455 3.46 9.26 -10.09
C TYR A 455 4.13 7.99 -9.54
N VAL A 456 5.03 7.36 -10.29
CA VAL A 456 5.67 6.09 -9.90
C VAL A 456 6.89 6.32 -9.02
N GLU A 457 7.85 7.12 -9.49
CA GLU A 457 9.15 7.27 -8.83
C GLU A 457 9.07 8.23 -7.64
N GLN A 458 8.19 9.24 -7.69
CA GLN A 458 8.05 10.22 -6.61
C GLN A 458 6.90 9.86 -5.67
N LEU A 459 5.73 9.51 -6.22
CA LEU A 459 4.51 9.32 -5.42
C LEU A 459 4.21 7.86 -5.06
N GLY A 460 5.08 6.92 -5.44
CA GLY A 460 5.03 5.52 -5.00
C GLY A 460 3.93 4.68 -5.62
N PHE A 461 3.34 5.11 -6.75
CA PHE A 461 2.45 4.26 -7.54
C PHE A 461 3.23 3.16 -8.26
N LYS A 462 2.53 2.09 -8.65
CA LYS A 462 3.11 1.01 -9.46
C LYS A 462 2.50 1.00 -10.86
N VAL A 463 3.34 0.74 -11.87
CA VAL A 463 2.83 0.44 -13.22
C VAL A 463 2.23 -0.95 -13.22
N ASP A 464 0.92 -1.00 -13.39
CA ASP A 464 0.18 -2.24 -13.63
C ASP A 464 0.29 -2.62 -15.11
N GLN A 465 -0.08 -1.69 -16.00
CA GLN A 465 -0.13 -1.95 -17.43
C GLN A 465 0.24 -0.72 -18.27
N TYR A 466 0.82 -0.97 -19.44
CA TYR A 466 0.91 0.00 -20.54
C TYR A 466 0.07 -0.49 -21.71
N LEU A 467 -0.74 0.40 -22.27
CA LEU A 467 -1.55 0.13 -23.45
C LEU A 467 -1.28 1.18 -24.52
N SER A 468 -1.08 0.71 -25.75
CA SER A 468 -1.01 1.57 -26.93
C SER A 468 -2.19 1.28 -27.82
N ILE A 469 -3.04 2.27 -28.05
CA ILE A 469 -4.20 2.20 -28.95
C ILE A 469 -3.83 2.97 -30.22
N PRO A 470 -3.47 2.27 -31.30
CA PRO A 470 -2.93 2.91 -32.50
C PRO A 470 -3.84 4.00 -33.06
N GLY A 471 -3.29 5.20 -33.21
CA GLY A 471 -3.99 6.36 -33.78
C GLY A 471 -4.97 7.06 -32.84
N LEU A 472 -5.11 6.61 -31.59
CA LEU A 472 -6.00 7.24 -30.60
C LEU A 472 -5.23 7.78 -29.40
N TYR A 473 -4.68 6.92 -28.56
CA TYR A 473 -3.93 7.31 -27.37
C TYR A 473 -2.99 6.20 -26.88
N ASN A 474 -2.01 6.59 -26.08
CA ASN A 474 -1.25 5.67 -25.22
C ASN A 474 -1.64 5.92 -23.77
N GLU A 475 -1.63 4.87 -22.94
CA GLU A 475 -1.91 5.00 -21.53
C GLU A 475 -1.05 4.10 -20.63
N TYR A 476 -0.77 4.62 -19.43
CA TYR A 476 -0.30 3.84 -18.29
C TYR A 476 -1.45 3.68 -17.30
N ILE A 477 -1.65 2.47 -16.82
CA ILE A 477 -2.54 2.16 -15.70
C ILE A 477 -1.65 1.99 -14.48
N LEU A 478 -1.88 2.82 -13.48
CA LEU A 478 -1.11 2.89 -12.24
C LEU A 478 -1.97 2.47 -11.06
N THR A 479 -1.40 1.73 -10.12
CA THR A 479 -2.09 1.28 -8.91
C THR A 479 -1.40 1.80 -7.66
N GLY A 480 -2.21 2.22 -6.69
CA GLY A 480 -1.78 2.55 -5.33
C GLY A 480 -2.02 1.38 -4.37
N GLN A 481 -2.01 1.66 -3.06
CA GLN A 481 -2.26 0.66 -2.01
C GLN A 481 -3.74 0.58 -1.60
N GLY A 482 -4.65 0.77 -2.56
CA GLY A 482 -6.09 0.83 -2.36
C GLY A 482 -6.78 1.60 -3.50
N GLY A 483 -8.09 1.82 -3.36
CA GLY A 483 -8.89 2.64 -4.27
C GLY A 483 -8.93 2.16 -5.72
N SER A 484 -9.27 3.07 -6.63
CA SER A 484 -9.22 2.86 -8.07
C SER A 484 -7.80 3.04 -8.61
N ALA A 485 -7.53 2.44 -9.77
CA ALA A 485 -6.32 2.75 -10.53
C ALA A 485 -6.35 4.19 -11.08
N LEU A 486 -5.17 4.80 -11.24
CA LEU A 486 -4.99 6.06 -11.95
C LEU A 486 -4.54 5.74 -13.39
N VAL A 487 -5.22 6.29 -14.39
CA VAL A 487 -4.84 6.12 -15.80
C VAL A 487 -4.24 7.42 -16.33
N LEU A 488 -2.99 7.37 -16.76
CA LEU A 488 -2.35 8.49 -17.44
C LEU A 488 -2.55 8.32 -18.94
N MET A 489 -3.22 9.26 -19.60
CA MET A 489 -3.59 9.13 -21.00
C MET A 489 -2.96 10.23 -21.87
N ARG A 490 -2.31 9.84 -22.96
CA ARG A 490 -1.81 10.78 -23.98
C ARG A 490 -2.49 10.53 -25.30
N TRP A 491 -3.32 11.48 -25.74
CA TRP A 491 -3.99 11.44 -27.04
C TRP A 491 -3.01 11.74 -28.19
N LEU A 492 -3.17 11.00 -29.29
CA LEU A 492 -2.27 10.96 -30.46
C LEU A 492 -2.99 11.21 -31.80
N ASP A 493 -4.30 11.42 -31.78
CA ASP A 493 -5.16 11.56 -32.96
C ASP A 493 -5.04 12.92 -33.67
N GLY A 494 -4.14 13.79 -33.21
CA GLY A 494 -3.81 15.06 -33.83
C GLY A 494 -4.70 16.23 -33.40
N TYR A 495 -5.67 16.03 -32.50
CA TYR A 495 -6.40 17.15 -31.90
C TYR A 495 -5.51 17.92 -30.89
N GLY A 496 -5.69 19.24 -30.85
CA GLY A 496 -4.99 20.13 -29.92
C GLY A 496 -5.64 20.10 -28.54
N TYR A 497 -5.35 19.07 -27.75
CA TYR A 497 -5.86 18.93 -26.38
C TYR A 497 -5.20 19.91 -25.42
N ASN A 498 -6.01 20.56 -24.58
CA ASN A 498 -5.50 21.32 -23.44
C ASN A 498 -5.30 20.39 -22.25
N TYR A 499 -4.06 20.16 -21.86
CA TYR A 499 -3.75 19.32 -20.71
C TYR A 499 -3.67 20.10 -19.39
N ARG A 500 -3.88 21.42 -19.41
CA ARG A 500 -3.90 22.29 -18.22
C ARG A 500 -5.29 22.77 -17.88
N ASP A 501 -5.45 23.29 -16.67
CA ASP A 501 -6.67 23.93 -16.17
C ASP A 501 -7.91 23.03 -16.34
N LYS A 502 -7.72 21.73 -16.11
CA LYS A 502 -8.78 20.76 -16.24
C LYS A 502 -9.75 20.90 -15.07
N PRO A 503 -11.05 20.73 -15.29
CA PRO A 503 -12.04 20.68 -14.21
C PRO A 503 -11.99 19.31 -13.51
N VAL A 504 -10.79 18.86 -13.11
CA VAL A 504 -10.52 17.53 -12.58
C VAL A 504 -9.64 17.65 -11.35
N LYS A 505 -9.96 16.85 -10.33
CA LYS A 505 -9.21 16.74 -9.08
C LYS A 505 -8.97 15.28 -8.73
N LEU A 506 -7.84 14.98 -8.10
CA LEU A 506 -7.54 13.69 -7.51
C LEU A 506 -7.47 13.85 -5.99
N GLU A 507 -8.32 13.14 -5.24
CA GLU A 507 -8.16 13.03 -3.79
C GLU A 507 -7.18 11.89 -3.49
N MET A 508 -5.94 12.25 -3.16
CA MET A 508 -4.84 11.33 -2.89
C MET A 508 -4.76 11.05 -1.39
N ARG A 509 -4.94 9.79 -0.99
CA ARG A 509 -4.85 9.37 0.41
C ARG A 509 -3.49 8.73 0.68
N SER A 510 -2.68 9.36 1.52
CA SER A 510 -1.29 8.96 1.84
C SER A 510 -1.13 8.62 3.32
N MET A 511 -0.22 7.69 3.64
CA MET A 511 0.23 7.48 5.02
C MET A 511 0.90 8.71 5.63
N SER A 512 1.56 9.52 4.81
CA SER A 512 2.21 10.78 5.20
C SER A 512 1.77 11.86 4.22
N PRO A 513 0.71 12.62 4.52
CA PRO A 513 0.30 13.75 3.71
C PRO A 513 1.46 14.74 3.48
N GLU A 514 2.21 15.06 4.53
CA GLU A 514 3.33 15.98 4.52
C GLU A 514 4.47 15.47 3.62
N GLY A 515 4.92 14.22 3.82
CA GLY A 515 5.93 13.62 2.96
C GLY A 515 5.46 13.42 1.51
N PHE A 516 4.16 13.20 1.29
CA PHE A 516 3.59 13.14 -0.05
C PHE A 516 3.61 14.51 -0.73
N ALA A 517 3.32 15.59 -0.01
CA ALA A 517 3.41 16.95 -0.54
C ALA A 517 4.85 17.32 -0.92
N GLU A 518 5.83 16.97 -0.08
CA GLU A 518 7.25 17.16 -0.40
C GLU A 518 7.68 16.35 -1.65
N ALA A 519 7.18 15.12 -1.80
CA ALA A 519 7.42 14.31 -2.99
C ALA A 519 6.79 14.91 -4.26
N VAL A 520 5.63 15.57 -4.15
CA VAL A 520 5.03 16.35 -5.26
C VAL A 520 5.95 17.50 -5.68
N GLU A 521 6.47 18.29 -4.75
CA GLU A 521 7.39 19.40 -5.07
C GLU A 521 8.70 18.89 -5.68
N THR A 522 9.28 17.85 -5.09
CA THR A 522 10.51 17.20 -5.58
C THR A 522 10.33 16.67 -7.01
N GLY A 523 9.15 16.13 -7.31
CA GLY A 523 8.77 15.67 -8.64
C GLY A 523 8.54 16.79 -9.67
N GLY A 524 8.56 18.06 -9.25
CA GLY A 524 8.30 19.23 -10.09
C GLY A 524 6.82 19.63 -10.19
N GLY A 525 5.96 19.07 -9.34
CA GLY A 525 4.61 19.57 -9.11
C GLY A 525 4.63 20.84 -8.23
N GLU A 526 3.44 21.33 -7.89
CA GLU A 526 3.25 22.54 -7.07
C GLU A 526 2.43 22.22 -5.83
N ILE A 527 2.80 22.78 -4.67
CA ILE A 527 1.97 22.77 -3.47
C ILE A 527 1.43 24.17 -3.24
N THR A 528 0.11 24.31 -3.29
CA THR A 528 -0.59 25.58 -3.07
C THR A 528 -1.03 25.74 -1.62
N GLN A 529 -1.24 24.62 -0.91
CA GLN A 529 -1.51 24.57 0.51
C GLN A 529 -0.85 23.34 1.11
N ALA A 530 0.10 23.55 2.03
CA ALA A 530 0.72 22.45 2.77
C ALA A 530 -0.33 21.67 3.58
N PRO A 531 -0.19 20.34 3.69
CA PRO A 531 -1.07 19.52 4.53
C PRO A 531 -1.10 20.02 5.98
N ALA A 532 -2.29 20.28 6.49
CA ALA A 532 -2.53 20.72 7.87
C ALA A 532 -3.94 20.32 8.32
N PRO A 533 -4.23 20.31 9.63
CA PRO A 533 -5.59 20.13 10.13
C PRO A 533 -6.55 21.16 9.50
N SER A 534 -7.60 20.67 8.85
CA SER A 534 -8.57 21.49 8.15
C SER A 534 -9.51 22.18 9.12
N THR A 535 -9.96 23.37 8.73
CA THR A 535 -11.00 24.16 9.41
C THR A 535 -12.33 24.13 8.66
N GLU A 536 -12.39 23.39 7.55
CA GLU A 536 -13.63 23.19 6.79
C GLU A 536 -14.63 22.40 7.63
N ALA A 537 -15.89 22.83 7.69
CA ALA A 537 -16.88 22.27 8.61
C ALA A 537 -17.18 20.78 8.38
N ASP A 538 -17.01 20.28 7.16
CA ASP A 538 -17.20 18.87 6.79
C ASP A 538 -15.95 18.00 7.02
N ARG A 539 -14.81 18.62 7.34
CA ARG A 539 -13.50 17.95 7.51
C ARG A 539 -12.70 18.53 8.68
N GLU A 540 -13.37 19.07 9.69
CA GLU A 540 -12.71 19.74 10.80
C GLU A 540 -11.77 18.77 11.52
N GLY A 541 -10.48 19.10 11.55
CA GLY A 541 -9.43 18.27 12.15
C GLY A 541 -8.77 17.26 11.21
N ASP A 542 -9.32 17.00 10.02
CA ASP A 542 -8.66 16.14 9.02
C ASP A 542 -7.40 16.82 8.46
N THR A 543 -6.32 16.08 8.24
CA THR A 543 -5.16 16.60 7.50
C THR A 543 -5.52 16.76 6.03
N VAL A 544 -5.54 18.02 5.54
CA VAL A 544 -5.83 18.37 4.15
C VAL A 544 -4.75 19.29 3.60
N GLY A 545 -4.20 18.94 2.44
CA GLY A 545 -3.33 19.79 1.63
C GLY A 545 -3.81 19.87 0.18
N TYR A 546 -3.32 20.86 -0.55
CA TYR A 546 -3.62 21.05 -1.97
C TYR A 546 -2.35 21.31 -2.77
N GLY A 547 -2.32 20.75 -3.97
CA GLY A 547 -1.27 20.95 -4.94
C GLY A 547 -1.73 20.63 -6.36
N ALA A 548 -0.76 20.48 -7.25
CA ALA A 548 -0.99 20.11 -8.62
C ALA A 548 0.15 19.24 -9.17
N ASP A 549 -0.21 18.33 -10.09
CA ASP A 549 0.78 17.56 -10.85
C ASP A 549 1.45 18.39 -11.96
N LEU A 550 2.33 17.75 -12.75
CA LEU A 550 3.07 18.38 -13.85
C LEU A 550 2.20 19.05 -14.92
N ASP A 551 0.94 18.64 -15.03
CA ASP A 551 -0.04 19.14 -15.99
C ASP A 551 -1.07 20.06 -15.34
N GLY A 552 -0.92 20.38 -14.05
CA GLY A 552 -1.86 21.25 -13.32
C GLY A 552 -3.13 20.53 -12.88
N THR A 553 -3.17 19.18 -12.91
CA THR A 553 -4.29 18.43 -12.32
C THR A 553 -4.26 18.61 -10.82
N VAL A 554 -5.36 19.07 -10.22
CA VAL A 554 -5.42 19.35 -8.78
C VAL A 554 -5.24 18.06 -7.98
N LEU A 555 -4.33 18.08 -7.02
CA LEU A 555 -4.11 17.05 -6.03
C LEU A 555 -4.64 17.55 -4.69
N GLU A 556 -5.66 16.89 -4.15
CA GLU A 556 -6.10 17.07 -2.77
C GLU A 556 -5.49 15.96 -1.93
N ILE A 557 -4.58 16.34 -1.04
CA ILE A 557 -3.72 15.42 -0.30
C ILE A 557 -4.33 15.20 1.08
N LEU A 558 -4.65 13.96 1.39
CA LEU A 558 -5.38 13.54 2.57
C LEU A 558 -4.64 12.43 3.31
N ARG A 559 -4.90 12.30 4.62
CA ARG A 559 -4.44 11.14 5.38
C ARG A 559 -5.21 9.88 4.97
N ALA A 560 -4.47 8.79 4.76
CA ALA A 560 -5.06 7.47 4.56
C ALA A 560 -5.69 6.97 5.87
N PRO A 561 -6.91 6.41 5.84
CA PRO A 561 -7.58 5.85 7.01
C PRO A 561 -7.10 4.42 7.30
N TRP A 562 -5.84 4.13 7.03
CA TRP A 562 -5.24 2.86 7.45
C TRP A 562 -5.21 2.86 8.98
N THR A 563 -5.48 1.70 9.57
CA THR A 563 -5.68 1.57 11.02
C THR A 563 -4.50 2.17 11.77
N LEU A 564 -4.84 2.87 12.85
CA LEU A 564 -3.99 3.21 13.98
C LEU A 564 -4.37 2.28 15.13
#